data_AF-A0A0K2VF72-F1
#
_entry.id   AF-A0A0K2VF72-F1
#
_cell.length_a   1.000
_cell.length_b   1.000
_cell.length_c   1.000
_cell.angle_alpha   90.00
_cell.angle_beta   90.00
_cell.angle_gamma   90.00
#
_symmetry.space_group_name_H-M   'P 1'
#
loop_
_entity.id
_entity.type
_entity.pdbx_description
1 polymer ?
#
loop_
_entity_poly.entity_id
_entity_poly.type
_entity_poly.pdbx_seq_one_letter_code
_entity_poly.pdbx_strand_id
1 'polypeptide(L)'
;MLVVFKSTPILQKTLKVRHAMFQLYALKLLKMQTKYLGRQWRKSHMKILTSIYTQVRHRLNDDWAYGNGINDFSFLYFQHLQQLESLFQMSILILWIFKQKKVN
;
A
#
# COMPACT_ATOMS: atom_id res chain seq x y z
N MET A 1 11.50 -3.51 14.46
CA MET A 1 11.47 -3.80 13.00
C MET A 1 10.59 -2.76 12.31
N LEU A 2 11.17 -1.89 11.48
CA LEU A 2 10.42 -0.90 10.69
C LEU A 2 9.88 -1.59 9.44
N VAL A 3 8.63 -2.07 9.49
CA VAL A 3 7.98 -2.70 8.33
C VAL A 3 7.71 -1.63 7.28
N VAL A 4 8.62 -1.52 6.31
CA VAL A 4 8.46 -0.67 5.13
C VAL A 4 7.54 -1.41 4.16
N PHE A 5 6.29 -0.98 4.09
CA PHE A 5 5.37 -1.44 3.04
C PHE A 5 6.01 -1.11 1.68
N LYS A 6 6.39 -2.13 0.90
CA LYS A 6 7.04 -1.97 -0.41
C LYS A 6 6.15 -1.26 -1.45
N SER A 7 4.83 -1.25 -1.23
CA SER A 7 3.84 -0.56 -2.06
C SER A 7 3.76 0.94 -1.81
N THR A 8 4.05 1.41 -0.59
CA THR A 8 4.09 2.85 -0.25
C THR A 8 5.05 3.67 -1.09
N PRO A 9 6.34 3.29 -1.29
CA PRO A 9 7.25 4.08 -2.10
C PRO A 9 6.84 4.11 -3.58
N ILE A 10 6.12 3.10 -4.07
CA ILE A 10 5.57 3.07 -5.43
C ILE A 10 4.43 4.11 -5.54
N LEU A 11 3.51 4.11 -4.57
CA LEU A 11 2.42 5.09 -4.51
C LEU A 11 2.94 6.53 -4.30
N GLN A 12 3.99 6.71 -3.51
CA GLN A 12 4.66 8.00 -3.35
C GLN A 12 5.30 8.50 -4.66
N LYS A 13 5.88 7.59 -5.47
CA LYS A 13 6.38 7.94 -6.80
C LYS A 13 5.24 8.34 -7.74
N THR A 14 4.10 7.66 -7.67
CA THR A 14 2.93 8.01 -8.50
C THR A 14 2.33 9.38 -8.18
N LEU A 15 2.50 9.89 -6.96
CA LEU A 15 2.09 11.26 -6.61
C LEU A 15 2.89 12.36 -7.36
N LYS A 16 4.09 12.05 -7.85
CA LYS A 16 4.89 12.99 -8.66
C LYS A 16 4.38 13.16 -10.09
N VAL A 17 3.48 12.28 -10.56
CA VAL A 17 2.90 12.35 -11.90
C VAL A 17 1.88 13.47 -11.96
N ARG A 18 2.01 14.40 -12.92
CA ARG A 18 1.13 15.57 -13.13
C ARG A 18 -0.23 15.20 -13.75
N HIS A 19 -0.94 14.24 -13.16
CA HIS A 19 -2.28 13.86 -13.58
C HIS A 19 -3.23 13.81 -12.38
N ALA A 20 -4.11 14.80 -12.27
CA ALA A 20 -4.91 15.05 -11.07
C ALA A 20 -5.80 13.86 -10.66
N MET A 21 -6.44 13.19 -11.64
CA MET A 21 -7.26 12.01 -11.36
C MET A 21 -6.43 10.82 -10.85
N PHE A 22 -5.23 10.65 -11.39
CA PHE A 22 -4.35 9.55 -11.02
C PHE A 22 -3.79 9.75 -9.60
N GLN A 23 -3.41 10.99 -9.28
CA GLN A 23 -3.03 11.39 -7.92
C GLN A 23 -4.16 11.12 -6.92
N LEU A 24 -5.41 11.44 -7.28
CA LEU A 24 -6.57 11.18 -6.42
C LEU A 24 -6.80 9.69 -6.16
N TYR A 25 -6.62 8.83 -7.18
CA TYR A 25 -6.66 7.38 -6.98
C TYR A 25 -5.51 6.86 -6.11
N ALA A 26 -4.29 7.37 -6.31
CA ALA A 26 -3.15 7.03 -5.47
C ALA A 26 -3.37 7.45 -4.00
N LEU A 27 -3.97 8.62 -3.76
CA LEU A 27 -4.32 9.09 -2.41
C LEU A 27 -5.40 8.23 -1.75
N LYS A 28 -6.39 7.74 -2.50
CA LYS A 28 -7.37 6.78 -1.98
C LYS A 28 -6.72 5.46 -1.55
N LEU A 29 -5.78 4.95 -2.35
CA LEU A 29 -5.01 3.74 -1.99
C LEU A 29 -4.14 3.99 -0.75
N LEU A 30 -3.46 5.13 -0.69
CA LEU A 30 -2.67 5.52 0.49
C LEU A 30 -3.52 5.66 1.75
N LYS A 31 -4.74 6.19 1.64
CA LYS A 31 -5.71 6.26 2.74
C LYS A 31 -6.10 4.88 3.30
N MET A 32 -6.20 3.86 2.46
CA MET A 32 -6.46 2.50 2.94
C MET A 32 -5.23 1.90 3.62
N GLN A 33 -4.03 2.25 3.16
CA GLN A 33 -2.77 1.78 3.73
C GLN A 33 -2.41 2.46 5.06
N THR A 34 -2.77 3.74 5.25
CA THR A 34 -2.44 4.52 6.46
C THR A 34 -2.98 3.91 7.75
N LYS A 35 -4.08 3.16 7.65
CA LYS A 35 -4.64 2.34 8.73
C LYS A 35 -3.59 1.36 9.27
N TYR A 36 -2.91 0.65 8.38
CA TYR A 36 -1.89 -0.37 8.71
C TYR A 36 -0.50 0.23 8.95
N LEU A 37 -0.31 1.50 8.60
CA LEU A 37 0.94 2.21 8.81
C LEU A 37 1.00 2.76 10.25
N GLY A 38 1.99 2.31 11.00
CA GLY A 38 2.18 2.66 12.41
C GLY A 38 2.37 4.16 12.66
N ARG A 39 2.37 4.55 13.94
CA ARG A 39 2.49 5.97 14.36
C ARG A 39 3.75 6.66 13.82
N GLN A 40 4.87 5.93 13.73
CA GLN A 40 6.14 6.49 13.25
C GLN A 40 6.10 6.89 11.77
N TRP A 41 5.42 6.11 10.92
CA TRP A 41 5.29 6.43 9.50
C TRP A 41 4.45 7.69 9.29
N ARG A 42 3.39 7.86 10.08
CA ARG A 42 2.55 9.07 10.03
C ARG A 42 3.39 10.31 10.33
N LYS A 43 4.19 10.29 11.40
CA LYS A 43 5.08 11.41 11.75
C LYS A 43 6.01 11.82 10.61
N SER A 44 6.57 10.86 9.87
CA SER A 44 7.47 11.16 8.74
C SER A 44 6.77 11.52 7.43
N HIS A 45 5.47 11.19 7.28
CA HIS A 45 4.71 11.39 6.04
C HIS A 45 3.52 12.35 6.21
N MET A 46 3.66 13.35 7.08
CA MET A 46 2.64 14.36 7.35
C MET A 46 2.11 15.05 6.09
N LYS A 47 2.99 15.40 5.15
CA LYS A 47 2.58 16.03 3.88
C LYS A 47 1.57 15.17 3.09
N ILE A 48 1.77 13.86 3.06
CA ILE A 48 0.86 12.92 2.39
C ILE A 48 -0.47 12.85 3.14
N LEU A 49 -0.43 12.80 4.47
CA LEU A 49 -1.65 12.82 5.29
C LEU A 49 -2.44 14.11 5.05
N THR A 50 -1.77 15.26 5.01
CA THR A 50 -2.40 16.55 4.66
C THR A 50 -3.04 16.50 3.28
N SER A 51 -2.36 15.95 2.26
CA SER A 51 -2.95 15.80 0.92
C SER A 51 -4.18 14.87 0.90
N ILE A 52 -4.18 13.78 1.68
CA ILE A 52 -5.36 12.93 1.84
C ILE A 52 -6.49 13.73 2.51
N TYR A 53 -6.16 14.53 3.53
CA TYR A 53 -7.15 15.35 4.22
C TYR A 53 -7.84 16.37 3.31
N THR A 54 -7.09 17.00 2.40
CA THR A 54 -7.61 18.06 1.53
C THR A 54 -8.30 17.53 0.27
N GLN A 55 -7.86 16.40 -0.28
CA GLN A 55 -8.30 15.92 -1.60
C GLN A 55 -9.26 14.73 -1.56
N VAL A 56 -9.33 13.99 -0.45
CA VAL A 56 -10.19 12.80 -0.33
C VAL A 56 -11.38 13.09 0.58
N ARG A 57 -12.60 12.72 0.15
CA ARG A 57 -13.80 12.86 0.97
C ARG A 57 -13.74 11.92 2.19
N HIS A 58 -13.98 12.46 3.38
CA HIS A 58 -14.05 11.71 4.63
C HIS A 58 -15.49 11.35 4.99
N ARG A 59 -15.69 10.18 5.59
CA ARG A 59 -16.96 9.77 6.20
C ARG A 59 -16.81 9.82 7.73
N LEU A 60 -17.92 9.99 8.44
CA LEU A 60 -17.92 10.04 9.90
C LEU A 60 -17.38 8.75 10.56
N ASN A 61 -17.57 7.60 9.92
CA ASN A 61 -17.08 6.30 10.41
C ASN A 61 -15.67 5.95 9.88
N ASP A 62 -14.94 6.93 9.33
CA ASP A 62 -13.70 6.71 8.60
C ASP A 62 -12.49 6.87 9.54
N ASP A 63 -12.21 5.84 10.34
CA ASP A 63 -11.16 5.83 11.36
C ASP A 63 -9.74 5.67 10.78
N TRP A 64 -9.53 5.93 9.49
CA TRP A 64 -8.23 5.76 8.82
C TRP A 64 -7.09 6.58 9.47
N ALA A 65 -7.42 7.70 10.12
CA ALA A 65 -6.48 8.58 10.80
C ALA A 65 -6.13 8.10 12.22
N TYR A 66 -7.04 7.37 12.88
CA TYR A 66 -6.87 6.85 14.22
C TYR A 66 -6.38 5.41 14.13
N GLY A 67 -5.17 5.16 14.65
CA GLY A 67 -4.61 3.82 14.74
C GLY A 67 -5.31 3.00 15.82
N ASN A 68 -6.64 2.94 15.79
CA ASN A 68 -7.42 2.12 16.70
C ASN A 68 -7.04 0.67 16.41
N GLY A 69 -6.51 0.02 17.45
CA GLY A 69 -5.84 -1.28 17.43
C GLY A 69 -6.28 -2.20 16.31
N ILE A 70 -5.56 -2.15 15.20
CA ILE A 70 -5.50 -3.30 14.31
C ILE A 70 -4.70 -4.30 15.13
N ASN A 71 -5.42 -5.14 15.88
CA ASN A 71 -4.85 -6.23 16.64
C ASN A 71 -3.86 -6.95 15.71
N ASP A 72 -2.68 -7.28 16.24
CA ASP A 72 -1.55 -7.83 15.48
C ASP A 72 -1.96 -8.94 14.51
N PHE A 73 -3.05 -9.67 14.81
CA PHE A 73 -3.72 -10.60 13.91
C PHE A 73 -4.07 -10.06 12.51
N SER A 74 -4.79 -8.93 12.39
CA SER A 74 -5.18 -8.42 11.07
C SER A 74 -3.96 -7.91 10.28
N PHE A 75 -2.90 -7.53 10.97
CA PHE A 75 -1.60 -7.21 10.38
C PHE A 75 -0.84 -8.46 9.92
N LEU A 76 -0.83 -9.53 10.71
CA LEU A 76 -0.23 -10.83 10.36
C LEU A 76 -0.94 -11.48 9.16
N TYR A 77 -2.28 -11.43 9.11
CA TYR A 77 -3.04 -11.88 7.94
C TYR A 77 -2.68 -11.08 6.68
N PHE A 78 -2.55 -9.76 6.79
CA PHE A 78 -2.21 -8.91 5.65
C PHE A 78 -0.77 -9.13 5.15
N GLN A 79 0.19 -9.30 6.07
CA GLN A 79 1.57 -9.64 5.74
C GLN A 79 1.66 -10.99 5.01
N HIS A 80 0.93 -11.99 5.51
CA HIS A 80 0.87 -13.32 4.92
C HIS A 80 0.24 -13.29 3.52
N LEU A 81 -0.85 -12.54 3.34
CA LEU A 81 -1.48 -12.34 2.02
C LEU A 81 -0.53 -11.67 1.03
N GLN A 82 0.24 -10.66 1.44
CA GLN A 82 1.20 -10.01 0.55
C GLN A 82 2.40 -10.90 0.20
N GLN A 83 2.80 -11.81 1.10
CA GLN A 83 3.76 -12.87 0.79
C GLN A 83 3.18 -13.88 -0.20
N LEU A 84 1.93 -14.31 -0.04
CA LEU A 84 1.25 -15.21 -0.98
C LEU A 84 1.11 -14.60 -2.38
N GLU A 85 0.76 -13.31 -2.49
CA GLU A 85 0.74 -12.57 -3.76
C GLU A 85 2.12 -12.53 -4.43
N SER A 86 3.19 -12.32 -3.64
CA SER A 86 4.56 -12.35 -4.17
C SER A 86 4.99 -13.75 -4.60
N LEU A 87 4.59 -14.80 -3.88
CA LEU A 87 4.86 -16.19 -4.24
C LEU A 87 4.07 -16.61 -5.48
N PHE A 88 2.84 -16.10 -5.65
CA PHE A 88 2.03 -16.30 -6.84
C PHE A 88 2.68 -15.65 -8.06
N GLN A 89 3.14 -14.39 -7.96
CA GLN A 89 3.92 -13.75 -9.03
C GLN A 89 5.21 -14.52 -9.37
N MET A 90 5.91 -15.07 -8.37
CA MET A 90 7.10 -15.88 -8.60
C MET A 90 6.78 -17.23 -9.27
N SER A 91 5.65 -17.86 -8.95
CA SER A 91 5.20 -19.08 -9.65
C SER A 91 4.86 -18.82 -11.12
N ILE A 92 4.24 -17.67 -11.42
CA ILE A 92 3.96 -17.25 -12.81
C ILE A 92 5.27 -16.98 -13.55
N LEU A 93 6.24 -16.34 -12.90
CA LEU A 93 7.57 -16.08 -13.48
C LEU A 93 8.34 -17.39 -13.74
N ILE A 94 8.32 -18.35 -12.81
CA ILE A 94 8.95 -19.66 -12.96
C ILE A 94 8.29 -20.47 -14.08
N LEU A 95 6.95 -20.49 -14.14
CA LEU A 95 6.20 -21.14 -15.22
C LEU A 95 6.47 -20.47 -16.57
N TRP A 96 6.62 -19.15 -16.61
CA TRP A 96 6.98 -18.41 -17.82
C TRP A 96 8.41 -18.73 -18.26
N ILE A 97 9.38 -18.80 -17.34
CA ILE A 97 10.77 -19.20 -17.62
C ILE A 97 10.83 -20.66 -18.12
N PHE A 98 10.08 -21.57 -17.50
CA PHE A 98 9.98 -22.96 -17.97
C PHE A 98 9.34 -23.06 -19.35
N LYS A 99 8.36 -22.21 -19.66
CA LYS A 99 7.75 -22.12 -20.99
C LYS A 99 8.75 -21.60 -22.04
N GLN A 100 9.63 -20.66 -21.69
CA GLN A 100 10.69 -20.17 -22.57
C GLN A 100 11.77 -21.23 -22.85
N LYS A 101 12.06 -22.11 -21.88
CA LYS A 101 13.05 -23.19 -22.02
C LYS A 101 12.60 -24.41 -22.82
N LYS A 102 11.31 -24.52 -23.16
CA LYS A 102 10.72 -25.65 -23.92
C LYS A 102 10.49 -25.34 -25.41
N VAL A 103 10.81 -24.12 -25.84
CA VAL A 103 10.64 -23.63 -27.22
C VAL A 103 12.01 -23.48 -27.94
N ASN A 104 13.12 -23.74 -27.24
CA ASN A 104 14.44 -24.02 -27.81
C ASN A 104 14.78 -25.50 -27.58
#